data_AF-A0A7S4UJ40-F1
#
_entry.id   AF-A0A7S4UJ40-F1
#
_cell.length_a   1.000
_cell.length_b   1.000
_cell.length_c   1.000
_cell.angle_alpha   90.00
_cell.angle_beta   90.00
_cell.angle_gamma   90.00
#
_symmetry.space_group_name_H-M   'P 1'
#
loop_
_entity.id
_entity.type
_entity.pdbx_description
1 polymer ?
#
loop_
_entity_poly.entity_id
_entity_poly.type
_entity_poly.pdbx_seq_one_letter_code
_entity_poly.pdbx_strand_id
1 'polypeptide(L)'
;VEKGGLGYYDLLDTETRRRQGQLAQKGGVYGFVYYHYWFNGEVSLPEHKALYGVLEKILDDGEPNLPFVLSWVNEPWTKMRTSNKEEILLSQNYGNMKEWEEHFNYLYKFFSHPNYIRIMDEPVFIIHK
;
A
#
# COMPACT_ATOMS: atom_id res chain seq x y z
N VAL A 1 -6.38 -25.58 14.39
CA VAL A 1 -5.75 -24.80 13.32
C VAL A 1 -6.82 -24.50 12.29
N GLU A 2 -7.19 -23.24 12.10
CA GLU A 2 -8.21 -22.85 11.12
C GLU A 2 -7.77 -23.24 9.71
N LYS A 3 -8.70 -23.74 8.88
CA LYS A 3 -8.42 -24.04 7.47
C LYS A 3 -7.90 -22.76 6.78
N GLY A 4 -6.72 -22.82 6.16
CA GLY A 4 -6.10 -21.67 5.47
C GLY A 4 -5.09 -20.87 6.30
N GLY A 5 -4.84 -21.24 7.57
CA GLY A 5 -3.66 -20.81 8.32
C GLY A 5 -3.74 -19.47 9.06
N LEU A 6 -4.70 -18.59 8.75
CA LEU A 6 -4.83 -17.25 9.37
C LEU A 6 -6.18 -16.98 10.05
N GLY A 7 -7.28 -17.56 9.57
CA GLY A 7 -8.61 -17.32 10.15
C GLY A 7 -9.14 -15.91 9.93
N TYR A 8 -9.94 -15.41 10.88
CA TYR A 8 -10.24 -13.99 10.97
C TYR A 8 -8.99 -13.25 11.45
N TYR A 9 -8.60 -12.17 10.76
CA TYR A 9 -7.35 -11.48 11.03
C TYR A 9 -7.46 -9.96 10.89
N ASP A 10 -6.54 -9.26 11.56
CA ASP A 10 -6.37 -7.81 11.48
C ASP A 10 -4.98 -7.51 10.90
N LEU A 11 -4.91 -6.78 9.79
CA LEU A 11 -3.63 -6.42 9.17
C LEU A 11 -2.84 -5.37 9.97
N LEU A 12 -3.45 -4.71 10.95
CA LEU A 12 -2.77 -3.81 11.88
C LEU A 12 -2.09 -4.55 13.03
N ASP A 13 -2.47 -5.81 13.27
CA ASP A 13 -1.85 -6.67 14.27
C ASP A 13 -0.51 -7.25 13.77
N THR A 14 0.53 -7.05 14.58
CA THR A 14 1.90 -7.47 14.28
C THR A 14 2.02 -8.99 14.17
N GLU A 15 1.36 -9.75 15.03
CA GLU A 15 1.44 -11.23 15.02
C GLU A 15 0.75 -11.81 13.77
N THR A 16 -0.35 -11.20 13.33
CA THR A 16 -1.01 -11.52 12.07
C THR A 16 -0.06 -11.37 10.89
N ARG A 17 0.59 -10.21 10.74
CA ARG A 17 1.53 -9.97 9.63
C ARG A 17 2.74 -10.91 9.71
N ARG A 18 3.27 -11.16 10.91
CA ARG A 18 4.35 -12.15 11.12
C ARG A 18 3.96 -13.53 10.62
N ARG A 19 2.77 -14.02 10.99
CA ARG A 19 2.24 -15.31 10.51
C ARG A 19 2.04 -15.32 9.00
N GLN A 20 1.56 -14.21 8.41
CA GLN A 20 1.48 -14.05 6.96
C GLN A 20 2.85 -14.19 6.28
N GLY A 21 3.87 -13.53 6.83
CA GLY A 21 5.25 -13.64 6.35
C GLY A 21 5.78 -15.06 6.40
N GLN A 22 5.60 -15.75 7.52
CA GLN A 22 6.02 -17.14 7.69
C GLN A 22 5.31 -18.10 6.72
N LEU A 23 4.01 -17.90 6.47
CA LEU A 23 3.26 -18.71 5.50
C LEU A 23 3.74 -18.47 4.07
N ALA A 24 3.96 -17.20 3.71
CA ALA A 24 4.48 -16.82 2.40
C ALA A 24 5.87 -17.41 2.14
N GLN A 25 6.79 -17.34 3.11
CA GLN A 25 8.12 -17.96 3.01
C GLN A 25 8.03 -19.48 2.83
N LYS A 26 7.18 -20.16 3.61
CA LYS A 26 6.93 -21.61 3.45
C LYS A 26 6.39 -21.98 2.07
N GLY A 27 5.64 -21.08 1.44
CA GLY A 27 5.11 -21.21 0.09
C GLY A 27 6.09 -20.82 -1.03
N GLY A 28 7.31 -20.37 -0.70
CA GLY A 28 8.30 -19.93 -1.68
C GLY A 28 8.06 -18.54 -2.27
N VAL A 29 7.21 -17.71 -1.63
CA VAL A 29 6.97 -16.33 -2.05
C VAL A 29 8.18 -15.48 -1.68
N TYR A 30 8.73 -14.76 -2.67
CA TYR A 30 9.88 -13.87 -2.47
C TYR A 30 9.52 -12.61 -1.68
N GLY A 31 8.40 -11.97 -2.02
CA GLY A 31 8.00 -10.70 -1.43
C GLY A 31 6.60 -10.29 -1.82
N PHE A 32 6.13 -9.17 -1.26
CA PHE A 32 4.78 -8.66 -1.47
C PHE A 32 4.75 -7.39 -2.30
N VAL A 33 3.65 -7.22 -3.04
CA VAL A 33 3.26 -5.95 -3.64
C VAL A 33 2.14 -5.39 -2.79
N TYR A 34 2.36 -4.23 -2.17
CA TYR A 34 1.31 -3.53 -1.44
C TYR A 34 0.71 -2.43 -2.31
N TYR A 35 -0.62 -2.37 -2.34
CA TYR A 35 -1.29 -1.22 -2.92
C TYR A 35 -1.06 0.02 -2.05
N HIS A 36 -0.60 1.06 -2.71
CA HIS A 36 -0.42 2.40 -2.18
C HIS A 36 -1.51 3.29 -2.76
N TYR A 37 -2.22 4.02 -1.89
CA TYR A 37 -3.29 4.93 -2.30
C TYR A 37 -2.95 6.34 -1.86
N TRP A 38 -2.84 7.23 -2.84
CA TRP A 38 -2.56 8.65 -2.64
C TRP A 38 -3.42 9.48 -3.57
N PHE A 39 -4.31 10.27 -2.96
CA PHE A 39 -5.33 11.04 -3.64
C PHE A 39 -5.11 12.53 -3.44
N ASN A 40 -5.24 13.27 -4.52
CA ASN A 40 -5.44 14.72 -4.48
C ASN A 40 -6.74 15.07 -5.23
N GLY A 41 -7.32 16.22 -4.95
CA GLY A 41 -8.46 16.76 -5.69
C GLY A 41 -9.54 17.35 -4.77
N GLU A 42 -10.68 17.72 -5.35
CA GLU A 42 -11.76 18.41 -4.63
C GLU A 42 -12.42 17.51 -3.56
N VAL A 43 -12.44 16.19 -3.79
CA VAL A 43 -12.96 15.19 -2.85
C VAL A 43 -11.80 14.28 -2.48
N SER A 44 -10.91 14.78 -1.62
CA SER A 44 -9.78 14.02 -1.07
C SER A 44 -9.74 14.07 0.45
N LEU A 45 -8.96 13.16 1.04
CA LEU A 45 -8.68 13.17 2.48
C LEU A 45 -7.69 14.30 2.82
N PRO A 46 -7.76 14.92 4.02
CA PRO A 46 -6.81 15.95 4.43
C PRO A 46 -5.34 15.49 4.40
N GLU A 47 -5.10 14.20 4.58
CA GLU A 47 -3.76 13.61 4.57
C GLU A 47 -3.38 12.93 3.26
N HIS A 48 -4.20 13.00 2.20
CA HIS A 48 -4.00 12.34 0.89
C HIS A 48 -4.00 10.79 0.90
N LYS A 49 -3.73 10.15 2.04
CA LYS A 49 -3.54 8.71 2.17
C LYS A 49 -4.85 7.96 2.45
N ALA A 50 -5.04 6.81 1.81
CA ALA A 50 -6.07 5.83 2.19
C ALA A 50 -5.46 4.45 2.43
N LEU A 51 -6.04 3.65 3.33
CA LEU A 51 -5.59 2.28 3.65
C LEU A 51 -4.09 2.17 4.02
N TYR A 52 -3.51 3.25 4.52
CA TYR A 52 -2.08 3.38 4.75
C TYR A 52 -1.58 2.72 6.03
N GLY A 53 -2.49 2.35 6.95
CA GLY A 53 -2.11 1.86 8.28
C GLY A 53 -1.24 0.61 8.25
N VAL A 54 -1.49 -0.31 7.31
CA VAL A 54 -0.66 -1.53 7.16
C VAL A 54 0.75 -1.18 6.70
N LEU A 55 0.88 -0.22 5.78
CA LEU A 55 2.17 0.26 5.29
C LEU A 55 2.97 0.93 6.41
N GLU A 56 2.37 1.86 7.14
CA GLU A 56 3.04 2.53 8.26
C GLU A 56 3.42 1.53 9.37
N LYS A 57 2.61 0.49 9.61
CA LYS A 57 2.99 -0.59 10.53
C LYS A 57 4.22 -1.38 10.09
N ILE A 58 4.43 -1.58 8.79
CA ILE A 58 5.66 -2.21 8.29
C ILE A 58 6.88 -1.33 8.62
N LEU A 59 6.76 0.00 8.57
CA LEU A 59 7.82 0.91 8.98
C LEU A 59 8.07 0.87 10.49
N ASP A 60 7.00 0.70 11.28
CA ASP A 60 7.07 0.69 12.74
C ASP A 60 7.73 -0.58 13.30
N ASP A 61 7.32 -1.76 12.82
CA ASP A 61 7.72 -3.04 13.42
C ASP A 61 8.42 -4.03 12.46
N GLY A 62 8.53 -3.69 11.18
CA GLY A 62 9.24 -4.50 10.18
C GLY A 62 8.52 -5.80 9.78
N GLU A 63 7.37 -6.13 10.38
CA GLU A 63 6.59 -7.32 10.01
C GLU A 63 5.78 -7.05 8.74
N PRO A 64 5.78 -7.95 7.75
CA PRO A 64 5.95 -9.40 7.85
C PRO A 64 7.39 -9.94 7.66
N ASN A 65 8.41 -9.07 7.77
CA ASN A 65 9.82 -9.38 7.54
C ASN A 65 10.07 -10.10 6.21
N LEU A 66 9.50 -9.53 5.14
CA LEU A 66 9.67 -9.98 3.76
C LEU A 66 10.00 -8.79 2.86
N PRO A 67 10.73 -9.04 1.76
CA PRO A 67 10.86 -8.07 0.68
C PRO A 67 9.51 -7.53 0.20
N PHE A 68 9.45 -6.24 -0.10
CA PHE A 68 8.22 -5.66 -0.65
C PHE A 68 8.46 -4.47 -1.59
N VAL A 69 7.43 -4.17 -2.39
CA VAL A 69 7.31 -2.97 -3.22
C VAL A 69 5.93 -2.32 -3.02
N LEU A 70 5.82 -1.06 -3.45
CA LEU A 70 4.54 -0.35 -3.52
C LEU A 70 4.05 -0.29 -4.97
N SER A 71 2.74 -0.44 -5.13
CA SER A 71 2.01 -0.23 -6.37
C SER A 71 0.97 0.86 -6.18
N TRP A 72 1.18 2.01 -6.81
CA TRP A 72 0.23 3.11 -6.74
C TRP A 72 -0.99 2.82 -7.59
N VAL A 73 -2.12 2.65 -6.93
CA VAL A 73 -3.42 2.61 -7.59
C VAL A 73 -3.88 4.05 -7.78
N ASN A 74 -3.66 4.56 -8.97
CA ASN A 74 -3.83 5.96 -9.39
C ASN A 74 -5.15 6.19 -10.15
N GLU A 75 -6.18 5.39 -9.85
CA GLU A 75 -7.53 5.58 -10.36
C GLU A 75 -8.42 6.17 -9.26
N PRO A 76 -9.40 7.03 -9.60
CA PRO A 76 -10.36 7.54 -8.62
C PRO A 76 -11.18 6.38 -8.04
N TRP A 77 -11.56 6.51 -6.77
CA TRP A 77 -12.50 5.56 -6.17
C TRP A 77 -13.92 5.98 -6.49
N THR A 78 -14.65 5.11 -7.19
CA THR A 78 -16.04 5.33 -7.57
C THR A 78 -16.96 4.30 -6.95
N LYS A 79 -18.17 4.71 -6.57
CA LYS A 79 -19.20 3.76 -6.14
C LYS A 79 -19.69 2.92 -7.33
N MET A 80 -19.71 1.61 -7.15
CA MET A 80 -20.20 0.68 -8.17
C MET A 80 -21.67 0.96 -8.50
N ARG A 81 -21.99 1.08 -9.79
CA ARG A 81 -23.30 1.53 -10.30
C ARG A 81 -24.46 0.64 -9.84
N THR A 82 -25.44 1.24 -9.16
CA THR A 82 -26.83 0.74 -9.10
C THR A 82 -27.81 1.63 -9.89
N SER A 83 -27.36 2.79 -10.38
CA SER A 83 -28.11 3.70 -11.24
C SER A 83 -27.17 4.46 -12.17
N ASN A 84 -27.68 5.10 -13.24
CA ASN A 84 -26.89 5.66 -14.36
C ASN A 84 -25.86 6.77 -14.00
N LYS A 85 -25.67 7.14 -12.73
CA LYS A 85 -24.68 8.15 -12.30
C LYS A 85 -23.48 7.49 -11.62
N GLU A 86 -22.28 7.81 -12.09
CA GLU A 86 -21.03 7.50 -11.38
C GLU A 86 -20.81 8.55 -10.28
N GLU A 87 -20.70 8.09 -9.04
CA GLU A 87 -20.43 8.92 -7.87
C GLU A 87 -18.98 8.69 -7.43
N ILE A 88 -18.17 9.75 -7.50
CA ILE A 88 -16.76 9.74 -7.07
C ILE A 88 -16.73 9.84 -5.55
N LEU A 89 -16.10 8.86 -4.90
CA LEU A 89 -15.87 8.82 -3.45
C LEU A 89 -14.55 9.50 -3.07
N LEU A 90 -13.49 9.22 -3.82
CA LEU A 90 -12.21 9.92 -3.72
C LEU A 90 -11.74 10.26 -5.13
N SER A 91 -11.53 11.55 -5.38
CA SER A 91 -11.02 12.03 -6.67
C SER A 91 -9.53 11.73 -6.80
N GLN A 92 -9.09 11.43 -8.03
CA GLN A 92 -7.68 11.38 -8.35
C GLN A 92 -7.29 12.60 -9.20
N ASN A 93 -6.45 13.45 -8.63
CA ASN A 93 -5.70 14.49 -9.32
C ASN A 93 -4.21 14.28 -9.01
N TYR A 94 -3.35 14.57 -9.97
CA TYR A 94 -1.90 14.41 -9.82
C TYR A 94 -1.23 15.65 -9.25
N GLY A 95 -1.93 16.79 -9.18
CA GLY A 95 -1.39 18.03 -8.62
C GLY A 95 -0.23 18.60 -9.43
N ASN A 96 0.62 19.35 -8.75
CA ASN A 96 1.82 19.98 -9.29
C ASN A 96 3.05 19.60 -8.44
N MET A 97 4.17 20.29 -8.65
CA MET A 97 5.44 20.01 -7.98
C MET A 97 5.31 19.87 -6.46
N LYS A 98 4.49 20.70 -5.82
CA LYS A 98 4.31 20.66 -4.37
C LYS A 98 3.70 19.32 -3.92
N GLU A 99 2.61 18.89 -4.54
CA GLU A 99 1.97 17.62 -4.20
C GLU A 99 2.85 16.42 -4.57
N TRP A 100 3.66 16.54 -5.64
CA TRP A 100 4.63 15.49 -6.00
C TRP A 100 5.72 15.35 -4.95
N GLU A 101 6.23 16.46 -4.43
CA GLU A 101 7.23 16.46 -3.37
C GLU A 101 6.67 15.87 -2.06
N GLU A 102 5.42 16.20 -1.70
CA GLU A 102 4.74 15.61 -0.55
C GLU A 102 4.56 14.09 -0.69
N HIS A 103 4.09 13.64 -1.85
CA HIS A 103 3.92 12.21 -2.15
C HIS A 103 5.27 11.48 -2.17
N PHE A 104 6.30 12.06 -2.80
CA PHE A 104 7.65 11.50 -2.81
C PHE A 104 8.23 11.40 -1.39
N ASN A 105 8.12 12.44 -0.56
CA ASN A 105 8.62 12.43 0.81
C ASN A 105 7.92 11.38 1.67
N TYR A 106 6.65 11.09 1.39
CA TYR A 106 5.96 9.96 2.01
C TYR A 106 6.53 8.61 1.54
N LEU A 107 6.65 8.41 0.23
CA LEU A 107 7.18 7.18 -0.38
C LEU A 107 8.63 6.91 0.04
N TYR A 108 9.45 7.95 0.20
CA TYR A 108 10.86 7.87 0.56
C TYR A 108 11.10 7.10 1.86
N LYS A 109 10.17 7.18 2.82
CA LYS A 109 10.21 6.40 4.07
C LYS A 109 10.23 4.90 3.79
N PHE A 110 9.45 4.45 2.81
CA PHE A 110 9.38 3.06 2.38
C PHE A 110 10.56 2.68 1.50
N PHE A 111 10.94 3.55 0.56
CA PHE A 111 12.09 3.32 -0.31
C PHE A 111 13.41 3.19 0.47
N SER A 112 13.47 3.75 1.68
CA SER A 112 14.62 3.64 2.59
C SER A 112 14.57 2.39 3.47
N HIS A 113 13.46 1.64 3.48
CA HIS A 113 13.31 0.44 4.30
C HIS A 113 14.30 -0.65 3.84
N PRO A 114 14.96 -1.39 4.76
CA PRO A 114 15.95 -2.41 4.40
C PRO A 114 15.36 -3.51 3.51
N ASN A 115 14.13 -3.93 3.78
CA ASN A 115 13.43 -4.94 2.99
C ASN A 115 12.76 -4.40 1.71
N TYR A 116 12.94 -3.12 1.34
CA TYR A 116 12.40 -2.63 0.07
C TYR A 116 13.13 -3.26 -1.11
N ILE A 117 12.39 -3.77 -2.09
CA ILE A 117 12.99 -4.41 -3.27
C ILE A 117 13.62 -3.33 -4.17
N ARG A 118 14.87 -3.57 -4.55
CA ARG A 118 15.67 -2.70 -5.41
C ARG A 118 16.24 -3.46 -6.59
N ILE A 119 16.36 -2.80 -7.74
CA ILE A 119 17.07 -3.30 -8.93
C ILE A 119 18.21 -2.33 -9.21
N MET A 120 19.45 -2.82 -9.23
CA MET A 120 20.65 -1.96 -9.34
C MET A 120 20.70 -0.85 -8.26
N ASP A 121 20.28 -1.20 -7.03
CA ASP A 121 20.18 -0.28 -5.89
C ASP A 121 19.10 0.82 -6.01
N GLU A 122 18.29 0.79 -7.07
CA GLU A 122 17.17 1.73 -7.25
C GLU A 122 15.85 1.12 -6.77
N PRO A 123 14.99 1.88 -6.04
CA PRO A 123 13.72 1.38 -5.53
C PRO A 123 12.73 1.10 -6.67
N VAL A 124 12.11 -0.08 -6.62
CA VAL A 124 11.06 -0.43 -7.58
C VAL A 124 9.73 0.16 -7.13
N PHE A 125 9.14 1.02 -7.95
CA PHE A 125 7.81 1.59 -7.72
C PHE A 125 6.89 1.29 -8.91
N ILE A 126 5.75 0.67 -8.63
CA ILE A 126 4.80 0.26 -9.67
C ILE A 126 3.72 1.33 -9.78
N ILE A 127 3.40 1.74 -11.00
CA ILE A 127 2.21 2.56 -11.30
C ILE A 127 1.18 1.60 -11.88
N HIS A 128 0.06 1.44 -11.18
CA HIS A 128 -1.07 0.68 -11.69
C HIS A 128 -1.73 1.44 -12.85
N LYS A 129 -2.65 0.80 -13.55
CA LYS A 129 -3.27 1.36 -14.76
C LYS A 129 -4.01 2.66 -14.48
#